data_AF-A0A6I7NCV8-F1
#
_entry.id   AF-A0A6I7NCV8-F1
#
_cell.length_a   1.000
_cell.length_b   1.000
_cell.length_c   1.000
_cell.angle_alpha   90.00
_cell.angle_beta   90.00
_cell.angle_gamma   90.00
#
_symmetry.space_group_name_H-M   'P 1'
#
loop_
_entity.id
_entity.type
_entity.pdbx_description
1 polymer ?
#
loop_
_entity_poly.entity_id
_entity_poly.type
_entity_poly.pdbx_seq_one_letter_code
_entity_poly.pdbx_strand_id
1 'polypeptide(L)'
;MSKYKSRRRWLLERWLRQQADQLGNQAQILWEQLRPASWQARCARLPNVATHEISHWQPDPGSSNAELLILLQPLPELQRRWLAVLVDAPSAAPNTLLEAIARLQLDWAQRITPWQTHYDYAEQLHHLSGLLDIPVAATSAYLDNEKGILASIDQHLFESLPLRLRGPMANQLRPGQGGYLGWWQERMFARAGVAGYDLADLGPDDWPEIPAAWYALGWLSGLRLAGPSITPHSPQQ
;
A
#
# COMPACT_ATOMS: atom_id res chain seq x y z
N MET A 1 24.76 26.57 -42.09
CA MET A 1 23.96 27.59 -41.38
C MET A 1 24.10 27.38 -39.88
N SER A 2 24.94 28.18 -39.21
CA SER A 2 25.25 28.00 -37.80
C SER A 2 24.08 28.51 -36.93
N LYS A 3 23.44 27.62 -36.17
CA LYS A 3 22.30 27.95 -35.30
C LYS A 3 22.65 28.90 -34.13
N TYR A 4 23.91 29.33 -33.98
CA TYR A 4 24.38 30.11 -32.83
C TYR A 4 25.20 31.33 -33.24
N LYS A 5 24.62 32.53 -33.03
CA LYS A 5 25.25 33.83 -33.34
C LYS A 5 26.35 34.28 -32.36
N SER A 6 26.60 33.57 -31.24
CA SER A 6 27.72 33.90 -30.35
C SER A 6 28.24 32.68 -29.56
N ARG A 7 29.56 32.57 -29.44
CA ARG A 7 30.26 31.50 -28.67
C ARG A 7 29.80 31.46 -27.21
N ARG A 8 29.51 32.62 -26.61
CA ARG A 8 28.98 32.74 -25.24
C ARG A 8 27.62 32.09 -25.09
N ARG A 9 26.70 32.29 -26.05
CA ARG A 9 25.36 31.68 -26.00
C ARG A 9 25.41 30.16 -26.13
N TRP A 10 26.30 29.63 -26.97
CA TRP A 10 26.51 28.19 -27.09
C TRP A 10 27.11 27.58 -25.81
N LEU A 11 28.10 28.23 -25.19
CA LEU A 11 28.66 27.77 -23.90
C LEU A 11 27.62 27.79 -22.78
N LEU A 12 26.79 28.83 -22.73
CA LEU A 12 25.69 28.94 -21.76
C LEU A 12 24.64 27.83 -21.97
N GLU A 13 24.19 27.60 -23.21
CA GLU A 13 23.23 26.52 -23.50
C GLU A 13 23.80 25.14 -23.19
N ARG A 14 25.09 24.92 -23.46
CA ARG A 14 25.76 23.66 -23.12
C ARG A 14 25.89 23.48 -21.61
N TRP A 15 26.24 24.54 -20.88
CA TRP A 15 26.29 24.51 -19.41
C TRP A 15 24.91 24.27 -18.80
N LEU A 16 23.87 24.94 -19.29
CA LEU A 16 22.48 24.73 -18.85
C LEU A 16 22.01 23.30 -19.08
N ARG A 17 22.29 22.71 -20.25
CA ARG A 17 21.98 21.30 -20.51
C ARG A 17 22.72 20.37 -19.56
N GLN A 18 24.01 20.59 -19.36
CA GLN A 18 24.81 19.78 -18.45
C GLN A 18 24.31 19.88 -17.00
N GLN A 19 23.88 21.06 -16.55
CA GLN A 19 23.27 21.24 -15.22
C GLN A 19 21.90 20.56 -15.13
N ALA A 20 21.07 20.66 -16.17
CA ALA A 20 19.78 19.98 -16.22
C ALA A 20 19.94 18.46 -16.18
N ASP A 21 20.92 17.90 -16.91
CA ASP A 21 21.22 16.47 -16.89
C ASP A 21 21.73 16.03 -15.50
N GLN A 22 22.60 16.82 -14.86
CA GLN A 22 23.09 16.55 -13.51
C GLN A 22 21.96 16.57 -12.47
N LEU A 23 21.10 17.59 -12.52
CA LEU A 23 19.94 17.70 -11.64
C LEU A 23 18.92 16.59 -11.92
N GLY A 24 18.72 16.22 -13.19
CA GLY A 24 17.86 15.09 -13.56
C GLY A 24 18.36 13.77 -12.99
N ASN A 25 19.67 13.51 -13.06
CA ASN A 25 20.28 12.31 -12.48
C ASN A 25 20.20 12.32 -10.94
N GLN A 26 20.46 13.45 -10.29
CA GLN A 26 20.33 13.57 -8.84
C GLN A 26 18.88 13.41 -8.38
N ALA A 27 17.94 14.01 -9.10
CA ALA A 27 16.52 13.85 -8.84
C ALA A 27 16.10 12.39 -9.02
N GLN A 28 16.58 11.70 -10.05
CA GLN A 28 16.30 10.28 -10.27
C GLN A 28 16.79 9.41 -9.12
N ILE A 29 18.02 9.64 -8.63
CA ILE A 29 18.57 8.92 -7.47
C ILE A 29 17.72 9.17 -6.22
N LEU A 30 17.35 10.42 -5.97
CA LEU A 30 16.47 10.78 -4.84
C LEU A 30 15.09 10.14 -5.00
N TRP A 31 14.53 10.14 -6.21
CA TRP A 31 13.26 9.51 -6.52
C TRP A 31 13.29 8.00 -6.28
N GLU A 32 14.37 7.32 -6.65
CA GLU A 32 14.55 5.89 -6.40
C GLU A 32 14.67 5.58 -4.89
N GLN A 33 15.34 6.44 -4.12
CA GLN A 33 15.47 6.29 -2.67
C GLN A 33 14.18 6.58 -1.90
N LEU A 34 13.35 7.50 -2.41
CA LEU A 34 12.11 7.93 -1.76
C LEU A 34 10.88 7.18 -2.27
N ARG A 35 11.03 6.33 -3.29
CA ARG A 35 9.91 5.54 -3.82
C ARG A 35 9.59 4.40 -2.85
N PRO A 36 8.29 4.16 -2.57
CA PRO A 36 7.89 2.96 -1.84
C PRO A 36 8.43 1.70 -2.50
N ALA A 37 8.72 0.67 -1.70
CA ALA A 37 9.19 -0.62 -2.21
C ALA A 37 8.25 -1.19 -3.28
N SER A 38 8.81 -1.81 -4.32
CA SER A 38 8.04 -2.49 -5.36
C SER A 38 7.32 -3.72 -4.81
N TRP A 39 6.28 -4.20 -5.50
CA TRP A 39 5.58 -5.43 -5.13
C TRP A 39 6.50 -6.65 -5.04
N GLN A 40 7.47 -6.75 -5.96
CA GLN A 40 8.48 -7.80 -5.94
C GLN A 40 9.36 -7.73 -4.68
N ALA A 41 9.89 -6.55 -4.35
CA ALA A 41 10.70 -6.35 -3.15
C ALA A 41 9.91 -6.65 -1.87
N ARG A 42 8.63 -6.28 -1.86
CA ARG A 42 7.67 -6.58 -0.78
C ARG A 42 7.49 -8.08 -0.58
N CYS A 43 7.19 -8.83 -1.66
CA CYS A 43 7.04 -10.28 -1.60
C CYS A 43 8.32 -10.97 -1.11
N ALA A 44 9.49 -10.52 -1.59
CA ALA A 44 10.78 -11.06 -1.16
C ALA A 44 11.09 -10.79 0.33
N ARG A 45 10.58 -9.68 0.89
CA ARG A 45 10.77 -9.33 2.31
C ARG A 45 9.88 -10.13 3.25
N LEU A 46 8.67 -10.51 2.81
CA LEU A 46 7.64 -11.18 3.61
C LEU A 46 8.12 -12.31 4.54
N PRO A 47 8.89 -13.31 4.06
CA PRO A 47 9.33 -14.41 4.93
C PRO A 47 10.29 -13.96 6.04
N ASN A 48 10.96 -12.82 5.86
CA ASN A 48 12.04 -12.33 6.73
C ASN A 48 11.60 -11.19 7.66
N VAL A 49 10.32 -10.84 7.69
CA VAL A 49 9.81 -9.80 8.59
C VAL A 49 9.90 -10.29 10.04
N ALA A 50 10.55 -9.48 10.87
CA ALA A 50 10.65 -9.72 12.31
C ALA A 50 9.27 -9.70 12.98
N THR A 51 9.13 -10.36 14.14
CA THR A 51 7.87 -10.42 14.89
C THR A 51 7.95 -9.79 16.28
N HIS A 52 9.14 -9.38 16.70
CA HIS A 52 9.36 -8.74 18.00
C HIS A 52 8.99 -7.27 17.97
N GLU A 53 8.57 -6.73 19.10
CA GLU A 53 8.22 -5.31 19.22
C GLU A 53 9.48 -4.43 19.10
N ILE A 54 9.42 -3.42 18.23
CA ILE A 54 10.49 -2.41 18.04
C ILE A 54 10.01 -1.05 18.53
N SER A 55 8.73 -0.74 18.31
CA SER A 55 8.12 0.51 18.72
C SER A 55 7.74 0.54 20.19
N HIS A 56 7.88 1.72 20.81
CA HIS A 56 7.33 2.03 22.12
C HIS A 56 6.16 3.01 22.06
N TRP A 57 5.76 3.44 20.86
CA TRP A 57 4.66 4.38 20.69
C TRP A 57 3.33 3.71 21.03
N GLN A 58 2.46 4.44 21.72
CA GLN A 58 1.13 4.00 22.10
C GLN A 58 0.10 5.05 21.67
N PRO A 59 -1.07 4.62 21.19
CA PRO A 59 -2.13 5.53 20.80
C PRO A 59 -2.84 6.11 22.01
N ASP A 60 -3.44 7.29 21.83
CA ASP A 60 -4.26 7.90 22.88
C ASP A 60 -5.51 7.04 23.17
N PRO A 61 -5.93 6.86 24.44
CA PRO A 61 -7.11 6.10 24.78
C PRO A 61 -8.38 6.65 24.11
N GLY A 62 -9.15 5.78 23.46
CA GLY A 62 -10.38 6.17 22.75
C GLY A 62 -10.15 6.77 21.36
N SER A 63 -8.90 6.85 20.88
CA SER A 63 -8.60 7.20 19.49
C SER A 63 -8.93 6.07 18.52
N SER A 64 -9.07 6.42 17.25
CA SER A 64 -9.23 5.45 16.16
C SER A 64 -8.04 4.47 16.06
N ASN A 65 -6.84 4.93 16.43
CA ASN A 65 -5.63 4.11 16.52
C ASN A 65 -5.70 3.08 17.65
N ALA A 66 -6.27 3.44 18.81
CA ALA A 66 -6.45 2.49 19.92
C ALA A 66 -7.40 1.34 19.53
N GLU A 67 -8.47 1.64 18.80
CA GLU A 67 -9.35 0.61 18.26
C GLU A 67 -8.66 -0.27 17.21
N LEU A 68 -7.86 0.33 16.34
CA LEU A 68 -7.08 -0.42 15.34
C LEU A 68 -6.08 -1.36 16.03
N LEU A 69 -5.45 -0.94 17.12
CA LEU A 69 -4.54 -1.81 17.88
C LEU A 69 -5.24 -3.08 18.39
N ILE A 70 -6.47 -2.94 18.90
CA ILE A 70 -7.30 -4.08 19.35
C ILE A 70 -7.57 -5.04 18.18
N LEU A 71 -7.78 -4.52 16.98
CA LEU A 71 -7.98 -5.32 15.77
C LEU A 71 -6.70 -6.03 15.30
N LEU A 72 -5.52 -5.42 15.49
CA LEU A 72 -4.24 -5.98 15.06
C LEU A 72 -3.71 -7.10 15.98
N GLN A 73 -4.00 -7.03 17.28
CA GLN A 73 -3.52 -8.00 18.28
C GLN A 73 -3.87 -9.47 17.99
N PRO A 74 -5.13 -9.83 17.65
CA PRO A 74 -5.50 -11.23 17.42
C PRO A 74 -5.09 -11.76 16.03
N LEU A 75 -4.48 -10.94 15.17
CA LEU A 75 -4.19 -11.36 13.80
C LEU A 75 -3.12 -12.46 13.74
N PRO A 76 -3.32 -13.49 12.90
CA PRO A 76 -2.31 -14.49 12.60
C PRO A 76 -1.01 -13.86 12.14
N GLU A 77 0.11 -14.50 12.48
CA GLU A 77 1.44 -13.98 12.22
C GLU A 77 1.68 -13.68 10.73
N LEU A 78 1.25 -14.58 9.83
CA LEU A 78 1.40 -14.37 8.39
C LEU A 78 0.67 -13.10 7.92
N GLN A 79 -0.51 -12.81 8.47
CA GLN A 79 -1.28 -11.62 8.14
C GLN A 79 -0.62 -10.35 8.69
N ARG A 80 -0.05 -10.42 9.90
CA ARG A 80 0.73 -9.30 10.46
C ARG A 80 2.00 -9.02 9.66
N ARG A 81 2.72 -10.06 9.22
CA ARG A 81 3.87 -9.92 8.32
C ARG A 81 3.48 -9.35 6.97
N TRP A 82 2.33 -9.78 6.43
CA TRP A 82 1.77 -9.20 5.21
C TRP A 82 1.53 -7.71 5.36
N LEU A 83 0.82 -7.30 6.42
CA LEU A 83 0.57 -5.90 6.70
C LEU A 83 1.87 -5.11 6.87
N ALA A 84 2.84 -5.65 7.62
CA ALA A 84 4.16 -5.02 7.80
C ALA A 84 4.84 -4.78 6.46
N VAL A 85 4.78 -5.74 5.55
CA VAL A 85 5.32 -5.58 4.21
C VAL A 85 4.60 -4.50 3.42
N LEU A 86 3.28 -4.37 3.52
CA LEU A 86 2.50 -3.36 2.80
C LEU A 86 2.75 -1.94 3.30
N VAL A 87 2.95 -1.76 4.60
CA VAL A 87 3.16 -0.45 5.23
C VAL A 87 4.64 -0.11 5.44
N ASP A 88 5.55 -0.95 4.94
CA ASP A 88 7.00 -0.80 5.12
C ASP A 88 7.46 -0.78 6.60
N ALA A 89 6.74 -1.50 7.47
CA ALA A 89 7.12 -1.64 8.87
C ALA A 89 8.37 -2.54 9.04
N PRO A 90 9.23 -2.26 10.03
CA PRO A 90 10.40 -3.08 10.34
C PRO A 90 10.04 -4.41 11.03
N SER A 91 8.85 -4.51 11.63
CA SER A 91 8.37 -5.70 12.33
C SER A 91 6.85 -5.85 12.21
N ALA A 92 6.38 -7.10 12.35
CA ALA A 92 4.99 -7.53 12.41
C ALA A 92 4.38 -7.47 13.83
N ALA A 93 5.08 -6.85 14.79
CA ALA A 93 4.53 -6.62 16.13
C ALA A 93 3.41 -5.56 16.09
N PRO A 94 2.33 -5.70 16.89
CA PRO A 94 1.14 -4.86 16.77
C PRO A 94 1.39 -3.36 16.95
N ASN A 95 2.21 -2.93 17.92
CA ASN A 95 2.45 -1.48 18.12
C ASN A 95 3.35 -0.92 17.02
N THR A 96 4.35 -1.68 16.57
CA THR A 96 5.20 -1.32 15.43
C THR A 96 4.39 -1.20 14.14
N LEU A 97 3.43 -2.09 13.91
CA LEU A 97 2.48 -2.00 12.81
C LEU A 97 1.61 -0.74 12.93
N LEU A 98 1.07 -0.48 14.12
CA LEU A 98 0.23 0.68 14.37
C LEU A 98 0.98 1.99 14.10
N GLU A 99 2.21 2.13 14.59
CA GLU A 99 3.05 3.31 14.33
C GLU A 99 3.31 3.49 12.83
N ALA A 100 3.60 2.39 12.12
CA ALA A 100 3.83 2.43 10.68
C ALA A 100 2.56 2.85 9.90
N ILE A 101 1.39 2.40 10.33
CA ILE A 101 0.10 2.83 9.75
C ILE A 101 -0.17 4.31 10.05
N ALA A 102 0.09 4.76 11.28
CA ALA A 102 -0.07 6.16 11.67
C ALA A 102 0.84 7.10 10.87
N ARG A 103 2.00 6.62 10.42
CA ARG A 103 2.98 7.36 9.58
C ARG A 103 2.87 7.08 8.08
N LEU A 104 1.83 6.36 7.68
CA LEU A 104 1.65 5.96 6.29
C LEU A 104 1.48 7.20 5.40
N GLN A 105 2.22 7.23 4.30
CA GLN A 105 2.25 8.35 3.35
C GLN A 105 1.43 7.98 2.11
N LEU A 106 0.16 8.38 2.09
CA LEU A 106 -0.83 8.04 1.06
C LEU A 106 -0.61 8.76 -0.26
N ASP A 107 -0.16 10.01 -0.22
CA ASP A 107 0.07 10.86 -1.38
C ASP A 107 1.41 11.60 -1.28
N TRP A 108 1.71 12.39 -2.31
CA TRP A 108 2.95 13.16 -2.36
C TRP A 108 2.96 14.31 -1.34
N ALA A 109 1.80 14.86 -0.96
CA ALA A 109 1.72 15.96 -0.01
C ALA A 109 2.10 15.51 1.41
N GLN A 110 1.60 14.34 1.83
CA GLN A 110 1.97 13.71 3.09
C GLN A 110 3.46 13.34 3.14
N ARG A 111 4.08 12.97 2.02
CA ARG A 111 5.53 12.68 1.95
C ARG A 111 6.42 13.88 2.26
N ILE A 112 5.92 15.09 2.06
CA ILE A 112 6.65 16.34 2.33
C ILE A 112 6.41 16.80 3.78
N THR A 113 5.42 16.20 4.46
CA THR A 113 5.11 16.53 5.87
C THR A 113 6.18 15.92 6.80
N PRO A 114 6.52 16.56 7.92
CA PRO A 114 7.55 16.04 8.82
C PRO A 114 7.27 14.61 9.28
N TRP A 115 8.30 13.77 9.28
CA TRP A 115 8.27 12.36 9.71
C TRP A 115 7.82 12.13 11.17
N GLN A 116 7.63 13.20 11.95
CA GLN A 116 7.28 13.15 13.36
C GLN A 116 5.77 13.17 13.62
N THR A 117 4.94 13.41 12.60
CA THR A 117 3.48 13.44 12.76
C THR A 117 2.92 12.03 12.68
N HIS A 118 2.21 11.61 13.73
CA HIS A 118 1.36 10.43 13.73
C HIS A 118 -0.05 10.89 13.40
N TYR A 119 -0.62 10.32 12.33
CA TYR A 119 -2.02 10.57 11.99
C TYR A 119 -2.91 9.57 12.69
N ASP A 120 -4.11 10.04 13.01
CA ASP A 120 -5.16 9.14 13.46
C ASP A 120 -5.62 8.25 12.30
N TYR A 121 -5.93 6.98 12.57
CA TYR A 121 -6.42 6.06 11.56
C TYR A 121 -7.64 6.61 10.82
N ALA A 122 -8.55 7.27 11.53
CA ALA A 122 -9.69 7.96 10.94
C ALA A 122 -9.30 9.07 9.95
N GLU A 123 -8.23 9.81 10.23
CA GLU A 123 -7.69 10.84 9.33
C GLU A 123 -7.06 10.20 8.08
N GLN A 124 -6.34 9.08 8.25
CA GLN A 124 -5.79 8.31 7.13
C GLN A 124 -6.88 7.81 6.19
N LEU A 125 -7.98 7.28 6.73
CA LEU A 125 -9.14 6.88 5.94
C LEU A 125 -9.78 8.07 5.23
N HIS A 126 -9.96 9.21 5.92
CA HIS A 126 -10.52 10.41 5.32
C HIS A 126 -9.66 10.92 4.13
N HIS A 127 -8.33 10.94 4.29
CA HIS A 127 -7.42 11.30 3.20
C HIS A 127 -7.50 10.32 2.03
N LEU A 128 -7.50 9.00 2.30
CA LEU A 128 -7.62 8.00 1.24
C LEU A 128 -8.95 8.13 0.49
N SER A 129 -10.06 8.37 1.18
CA SER A 129 -11.36 8.61 0.54
C SER A 129 -11.31 9.79 -0.44
N GLY A 130 -10.62 10.88 -0.07
CA GLY A 130 -10.40 12.01 -0.98
C GLY A 130 -9.55 11.66 -2.20
N LEU A 131 -8.52 10.82 -2.04
CA LEU A 131 -7.66 10.37 -3.15
C LEU A 131 -8.38 9.42 -4.12
N LEU A 132 -9.31 8.62 -3.60
CA LEU A 132 -10.13 7.69 -4.38
C LEU A 132 -11.37 8.35 -5.01
N ASP A 133 -11.55 9.67 -4.81
CA ASP A 133 -12.71 10.45 -5.29
C ASP A 133 -14.06 9.84 -4.87
N ILE A 134 -14.14 9.28 -3.65
CA ILE A 134 -15.38 8.73 -3.08
C ILE A 134 -16.05 9.75 -2.14
N PRO A 135 -17.39 9.69 -1.95
CA PRO A 135 -18.09 10.55 -1.00
C PRO A 135 -17.50 10.40 0.41
N VAL A 136 -16.87 11.48 0.91
CA VAL A 136 -16.14 11.44 2.17
C VAL A 136 -17.09 11.73 3.33
N ALA A 137 -17.22 10.77 4.26
CA ALA A 137 -17.90 10.99 5.53
C ALA A 137 -17.01 11.78 6.51
N ALA A 138 -17.62 12.36 7.53
CA ALA A 138 -16.91 13.03 8.62
C ALA A 138 -15.85 12.08 9.23
N THR A 139 -14.73 12.63 9.70
CA THR A 139 -13.63 11.85 10.31
C THR A 139 -14.11 10.98 11.48
N SER A 140 -15.07 11.45 12.28
CA SER A 140 -15.68 10.68 13.37
C SER A 140 -16.55 9.50 12.90
N ALA A 141 -17.02 9.52 11.64
CA ALA A 141 -17.83 8.47 11.01
C ALA A 141 -16.96 7.58 10.10
N TYR A 142 -15.72 7.32 10.51
CA TYR A 142 -14.72 6.63 9.68
C TYR A 142 -15.13 5.20 9.25
N LEU A 143 -16.05 4.53 9.97
CA LEU A 143 -16.58 3.22 9.56
C LEU A 143 -17.33 3.26 8.22
N ASP A 144 -17.97 4.39 7.89
CA ASP A 144 -18.60 4.55 6.57
C ASP A 144 -17.57 4.82 5.48
N ASN A 145 -16.48 5.52 5.83
CA ASN A 145 -15.31 5.65 4.95
C ASN A 145 -14.67 4.27 4.67
N GLU A 146 -14.53 3.40 5.67
CA GLU A 146 -14.01 2.04 5.48
C GLU A 146 -14.82 1.24 4.45
N LYS A 147 -16.16 1.30 4.50
CA LYS A 147 -17.02 0.60 3.52
C LYS A 147 -16.77 1.11 2.10
N GLY A 148 -16.70 2.43 1.94
CA GLY A 148 -16.42 3.06 0.65
C GLY A 148 -15.03 2.71 0.12
N ILE A 149 -14.01 2.77 0.97
CA ILE A 149 -12.62 2.42 0.64
C ILE A 149 -12.51 0.95 0.26
N LEU A 150 -13.10 0.05 1.05
CA LEU A 150 -13.09 -1.39 0.76
C LEU A 150 -13.64 -1.66 -0.65
N ALA A 151 -14.80 -1.10 -0.96
CA ALA A 151 -15.45 -1.30 -2.25
C ALA A 151 -14.62 -0.72 -3.40
N SER A 152 -14.08 0.50 -3.23
CA SER A 152 -13.28 1.18 -4.26
C SER A 152 -11.95 0.46 -4.53
N ILE A 153 -11.23 0.06 -3.48
CA ILE A 153 -9.97 -0.69 -3.62
C ILE A 153 -10.20 -2.04 -4.27
N ASP A 154 -11.25 -2.77 -3.88
CA ASP A 154 -11.60 -4.05 -4.49
C ASP A 154 -11.93 -3.91 -5.99
N GLN A 155 -12.61 -2.82 -6.38
CA GLN A 155 -12.86 -2.50 -7.78
C GLN A 155 -11.56 -2.18 -8.54
N HIS A 156 -10.69 -1.35 -7.99
CA HIS A 156 -9.39 -1.06 -8.62
C HIS A 156 -8.52 -2.31 -8.77
N LEU A 157 -8.59 -3.24 -7.81
CA LEU A 157 -7.90 -4.52 -7.90
C LEU A 157 -8.45 -5.42 -9.00
N PHE A 158 -9.77 -5.43 -9.21
CA PHE A 158 -10.37 -6.08 -10.38
C PHE A 158 -9.89 -5.44 -11.68
N GLU A 159 -9.86 -4.11 -11.76
CA GLU A 159 -9.38 -3.39 -12.94
C GLU A 159 -7.89 -3.64 -13.19
N SER A 160 -7.08 -3.85 -12.16
CA SER A 160 -5.67 -4.20 -12.31
C SER A 160 -5.43 -5.61 -12.87
N LEU A 161 -6.46 -6.46 -12.93
CA LEU A 161 -6.29 -7.80 -13.46
C LEU A 161 -5.94 -7.76 -14.96
N PRO A 162 -5.09 -8.67 -15.42
CA PRO A 162 -4.85 -8.87 -16.84
C PRO A 162 -6.15 -9.21 -17.57
N LEU A 163 -6.33 -8.72 -18.80
CA LEU A 163 -7.57 -8.90 -19.58
C LEU A 163 -8.00 -10.38 -19.69
N ARG A 164 -7.02 -11.29 -19.77
CA ARG A 164 -7.25 -12.74 -19.82
C ARG A 164 -7.92 -13.32 -18.55
N LEU A 165 -7.71 -12.70 -17.39
CA LEU A 165 -8.29 -13.12 -16.11
C LEU A 165 -9.59 -12.38 -15.75
N ARG A 166 -9.81 -11.18 -16.29
CA ARG A 166 -11.01 -10.37 -15.97
C ARG A 166 -12.32 -11.10 -16.25
N GLY A 167 -12.44 -11.74 -17.41
CA GLY A 167 -13.66 -12.48 -17.80
C GLY A 167 -13.98 -13.65 -16.86
N PRO A 168 -13.05 -14.61 -16.68
CA PRO A 168 -13.22 -15.71 -15.74
C PRO A 168 -13.49 -15.24 -14.30
N MET A 169 -12.76 -14.22 -13.83
CA MET A 169 -12.89 -13.72 -12.46
C MET A 169 -14.19 -12.98 -12.20
N ALA A 170 -14.69 -12.21 -13.17
CA ALA A 170 -15.98 -11.51 -13.05
C ALA A 170 -17.16 -12.47 -12.83
N ASN A 171 -17.03 -13.73 -13.28
CA ASN A 171 -18.04 -14.77 -13.05
C ASN A 171 -17.95 -15.41 -11.65
N GLN A 172 -16.81 -15.27 -10.97
CA GLN A 172 -16.56 -15.89 -9.66
C GLN A 172 -16.72 -14.89 -8.51
N LEU A 173 -16.21 -13.67 -8.69
CA LEU A 173 -16.13 -12.65 -7.65
C LEU A 173 -16.81 -11.36 -8.13
N ARG A 174 -17.65 -10.79 -7.27
CA ARG A 174 -18.30 -9.50 -7.55
C ARG A 174 -17.39 -8.35 -7.11
N PRO A 175 -17.06 -7.40 -8.01
CA PRO A 175 -16.28 -6.23 -7.65
C PRO A 175 -16.99 -5.41 -6.57
N GLY A 176 -16.22 -4.84 -5.65
CA GLY A 176 -16.69 -4.02 -4.54
C GLY A 176 -17.10 -4.80 -3.29
N GLN A 177 -16.89 -6.12 -3.26
CA GLN A 177 -17.25 -6.98 -2.11
C GLN A 177 -16.04 -7.47 -1.31
N GLY A 178 -14.82 -7.11 -1.70
CA GLY A 178 -13.58 -7.49 -1.03
C GLY A 178 -12.99 -8.84 -1.47
N GLY A 179 -13.62 -9.51 -2.43
CA GLY A 179 -13.14 -10.80 -2.94
C GLY A 179 -11.81 -10.70 -3.68
N TYR A 180 -11.57 -9.59 -4.41
CA TYR A 180 -10.33 -9.37 -5.14
C TYR A 180 -9.17 -9.03 -4.22
N LEU A 181 -9.43 -8.39 -3.08
CA LEU A 181 -8.45 -8.22 -2.00
C LEU A 181 -7.94 -9.57 -1.48
N GLY A 182 -8.85 -10.50 -1.18
CA GLY A 182 -8.46 -11.85 -0.74
C GLY A 182 -7.71 -12.61 -1.84
N TRP A 183 -8.21 -12.54 -3.08
CA TRP A 183 -7.59 -13.22 -4.21
C TRP A 183 -6.16 -12.73 -4.48
N TRP A 184 -5.93 -11.41 -4.55
CA TRP A 184 -4.58 -10.87 -4.75
C TRP A 184 -3.64 -11.21 -3.60
N GLN A 185 -4.14 -11.24 -2.36
CA GLN A 185 -3.36 -11.64 -1.21
C GLN A 185 -2.80 -13.06 -1.36
N GLU A 186 -3.61 -14.04 -1.76
CA GLU A 186 -3.15 -15.40 -2.03
C GLU A 186 -2.04 -15.43 -3.07
N ARG A 187 -2.18 -14.66 -4.16
CA ARG A 187 -1.18 -14.64 -5.22
C ARG A 187 0.12 -13.98 -4.77
N MET A 188 0.03 -12.95 -3.93
CA MET A 188 1.21 -12.36 -3.32
C MET A 188 1.91 -13.33 -2.36
N PHE A 189 1.16 -14.16 -1.63
CA PHE A 189 1.72 -15.24 -0.81
C PHE A 189 2.39 -16.33 -1.65
N ALA A 190 1.77 -16.75 -2.75
CA ALA A 190 2.39 -17.67 -3.70
C ALA A 190 3.71 -17.10 -4.26
N ARG A 191 3.73 -15.82 -4.65
CA ARG A 191 4.95 -15.13 -5.12
C ARG A 191 6.02 -14.98 -4.04
N ALA A 192 5.62 -14.84 -2.78
CA ALA A 192 6.53 -14.81 -1.63
C ALA A 192 7.06 -16.20 -1.25
N GLY A 193 6.63 -17.26 -1.93
CA GLY A 193 7.06 -18.64 -1.66
C GLY A 193 6.39 -19.26 -0.43
N VAL A 194 5.24 -18.73 0.02
CA VAL A 194 4.48 -19.30 1.13
C VAL A 194 3.79 -20.58 0.63
N ALA A 195 4.00 -21.68 1.36
CA ALA A 195 3.41 -22.97 1.01
C ALA A 195 1.86 -22.93 1.06
N GLY A 196 1.22 -23.69 0.17
CA GLY A 196 -0.24 -23.82 0.12
C GLY A 196 -0.95 -22.79 -0.77
N TYR A 197 -0.22 -21.90 -1.43
CA TYR A 197 -0.77 -20.90 -2.37
C TYR A 197 -0.26 -21.13 -3.78
N ASP A 198 -1.09 -20.80 -4.77
CA ASP A 198 -0.79 -20.94 -6.20
C ASP A 198 -0.82 -19.58 -6.92
N LEU A 199 -0.20 -19.46 -8.10
CA LEU A 199 -0.18 -18.23 -8.90
C LEU A 199 -1.40 -18.08 -9.81
N ALA A 200 -2.19 -19.13 -10.04
CA ALA A 200 -3.42 -19.09 -10.85
C ALA A 200 -3.27 -18.31 -12.18
N ASP A 201 -2.29 -18.69 -12.99
CA ASP A 201 -2.00 -18.13 -14.32
C ASP A 201 -1.53 -16.65 -14.35
N LEU A 202 -1.12 -16.08 -13.22
CA LEU A 202 -0.37 -14.83 -13.21
C LEU A 202 1.03 -15.04 -13.80
N GLY A 203 1.35 -14.25 -14.81
CA GLY A 203 2.67 -14.15 -15.41
C GLY A 203 3.61 -13.30 -14.55
N PRO A 204 4.91 -13.22 -14.88
CA PRO A 204 5.92 -12.57 -14.04
C PRO A 204 5.63 -11.09 -13.77
N ASP A 205 5.04 -10.39 -14.74
CA ASP A 205 4.82 -8.94 -14.71
C ASP A 205 3.43 -8.51 -14.24
N ASP A 206 2.53 -9.46 -13.94
CA ASP A 206 1.18 -9.13 -13.51
C ASP A 206 1.13 -8.84 -12.00
N TRP A 207 1.07 -7.55 -11.67
CA TRP A 207 1.05 -7.02 -10.30
C TRP A 207 -0.19 -6.13 -10.08
N PRO A 208 -0.62 -5.93 -8.82
CA PRO A 208 -1.66 -4.97 -8.52
C PRO A 208 -1.21 -3.56 -8.93
N GLU A 209 -2.01 -2.90 -9.77
CA GLU A 209 -1.76 -1.52 -10.22
C GLU A 209 -2.27 -0.48 -9.21
N ILE A 210 -2.07 -0.74 -7.92
CA ILE A 210 -2.41 0.19 -6.83
C ILE A 210 -1.24 0.35 -5.85
N PRO A 211 -1.13 1.49 -5.15
CA PRO A 211 -0.16 1.65 -4.06
C PRO A 211 -0.39 0.63 -2.94
N ALA A 212 0.69 0.03 -2.44
CA ALA A 212 0.63 -0.94 -1.33
C ALA A 212 0.01 -0.34 -0.05
N ALA A 213 0.21 0.96 0.18
CA ALA A 213 -0.39 1.72 1.25
C ALA A 213 -1.94 1.74 1.16
N TRP A 214 -2.48 1.92 -0.04
CA TRP A 214 -3.92 1.89 -0.28
C TRP A 214 -4.47 0.48 -0.11
N TYR A 215 -3.73 -0.53 -0.59
CA TYR A 215 -4.04 -1.94 -0.35
C TYR A 215 -4.13 -2.23 1.15
N ALA A 216 -3.16 -1.76 1.95
CA ALA A 216 -3.15 -1.97 3.39
C ALA A 216 -4.41 -1.42 4.07
N LEU A 217 -4.79 -0.17 3.77
CA LEU A 217 -5.99 0.44 4.35
C LEU A 217 -7.28 -0.24 3.86
N GLY A 218 -7.36 -0.64 2.58
CA GLY A 218 -8.48 -1.42 2.05
C GLY A 218 -8.61 -2.80 2.72
N TRP A 219 -7.49 -3.47 2.97
CA TRP A 219 -7.47 -4.75 3.66
C TRP A 219 -7.86 -4.62 5.15
N LEU A 220 -7.37 -3.57 5.84
CA LEU A 220 -7.78 -3.26 7.22
C LEU A 220 -9.27 -2.94 7.33
N SER A 221 -9.80 -2.15 6.38
CA SER A 221 -11.23 -1.88 6.27
C SER A 221 -12.03 -3.18 6.09
N GLY A 222 -11.51 -4.10 5.28
CA GLY A 222 -12.05 -5.44 5.12
C GLY A 222 -12.11 -6.22 6.44
N LEU A 223 -10.98 -6.34 7.13
CA LEU A 223 -10.89 -7.11 8.38
C LEU A 223 -11.95 -6.72 9.40
N ARG A 224 -12.29 -5.42 9.49
CA ARG A 224 -13.31 -4.94 10.43
C ARG A 224 -14.73 -5.26 9.95
N LEU A 225 -14.99 -5.16 8.64
CA LEU A 225 -16.33 -5.34 8.07
C LEU A 225 -16.75 -6.82 7.93
N ALA A 226 -15.81 -7.72 7.64
CA ALA A 226 -16.09 -9.14 7.46
C ALA A 226 -15.50 -10.04 8.56
N GLY A 227 -14.80 -9.46 9.53
CA GLY A 227 -13.95 -10.22 10.46
C GLY A 227 -12.72 -10.82 9.74
N PRO A 228 -11.97 -11.72 10.38
CA PRO A 228 -10.80 -12.38 9.76
C PRO A 228 -11.14 -13.23 8.53
N SER A 229 -12.42 -13.34 8.15
CA SER A 229 -12.91 -14.18 7.06
C SER A 229 -12.69 -13.64 5.64
N ILE A 230 -12.17 -12.42 5.47
CA ILE A 230 -11.64 -11.95 4.16
C ILE A 230 -10.36 -12.69 3.75
N THR A 231 -9.75 -13.44 4.67
CA THR A 231 -8.79 -14.45 4.25
C THR A 231 -9.50 -15.65 3.65
N PRO A 232 -9.19 -16.03 2.41
CA PRO A 232 -9.62 -17.30 1.88
C PRO A 232 -9.10 -18.44 2.75
N HIS A 233 -9.84 -19.54 2.71
CA HIS A 233 -9.64 -20.80 3.40
C HIS A 233 -8.23 -21.03 3.95
N SER A 234 -8.15 -21.24 5.27
CA SER A 234 -7.06 -22.04 5.83
C SER A 234 -6.88 -23.26 4.94
N PRO A 235 -5.65 -23.63 4.54
CA PRO A 235 -5.43 -24.91 3.89
C PRO A 235 -6.02 -25.95 4.86
N GLN A 236 -7.11 -26.59 4.43
CA GLN A 236 -7.62 -27.75 5.15
C GLN A 236 -6.48 -28.76 5.18
N GLN A 237 -6.26 -29.30 6.38
CA GLN A 237 -5.28 -30.34 6.68
C GLN A 237 -5.31 -31.48 5.68
#